data_AF-A0A920A658-F1
#
_entry.id   AF-A0A920A658-F1
#
_cell.length_a   1.000
_cell.length_b   1.000
_cell.length_c   1.000
_cell.angle_alpha   90.00
_cell.angle_beta   90.00
_cell.angle_gamma   90.00
#
_symmetry.space_group_name_H-M   'P 1'
#
loop_
_entity.id
_entity.type
_entity.pdbx_description
1 polymer ?
#
loop_
_entity_poly.entity_id
_entity_poly.type
_entity_poly.pdbx_seq_one_letter_code
_entity_poly.pdbx_strand_id
1 'polypeptide(L)'
;MQAEDINKYIRLVLLITISSCSNNNLTPDQLAQNALIIDTHIDTPIRLVAQKYQNIDLDDISGETDFDFDYPKAVAGGLNLPFFSIYVPARLEAEGTSFEFANEMIDLMDNIIDSNPDYFFKVDTSIYLGNLPGQNLIGIAYGMENGSPLEGKIGECTIFS
;
A
#
# COMPACT_ATOMS: atom_id res chain seq x y z
N MET A 1 51.71 24.85 28.43
CA MET A 1 50.23 24.92 28.38
C MET A 1 49.75 25.22 29.79
N GLN A 2 48.99 26.30 29.98
CA GLN A 2 48.58 26.75 31.32
C GLN A 2 47.35 25.96 31.80
N ALA A 3 47.16 25.85 33.12
CA ALA A 3 46.06 25.08 33.71
C ALA A 3 44.66 25.59 33.30
N GLU A 4 44.54 26.87 32.95
CA GLU A 4 43.29 27.46 32.43
C GLU A 4 42.90 26.91 31.05
N ASP A 5 43.87 26.64 30.17
CA ASP A 5 43.61 26.09 28.85
C ASP A 5 43.04 24.67 28.96
N ILE A 6 43.60 23.86 29.85
CA ILE A 6 43.15 22.48 30.12
C ILE A 6 41.71 22.48 30.64
N ASN A 7 41.37 23.39 31.56
CA ASN A 7 40.00 23.53 32.07
C ASN A 7 39.01 24.00 31.00
N LYS A 8 39.45 24.81 30.04
CA LYS A 8 38.63 25.26 28.90
C LYS A 8 38.32 24.10 27.95
N TYR A 9 39.31 23.26 27.66
CA TYR A 9 39.11 22.05 26.85
C TYR A 9 38.27 20.99 27.59
N ILE A 10 38.48 20.80 28.89
CA ILE A 10 37.65 19.89 29.70
C ILE A 10 36.19 20.36 29.72
N ARG A 11 35.93 21.67 29.90
CA ARG A 11 34.57 22.23 29.83
C ARG A 11 33.95 22.09 28.43
N LEU A 12 34.73 22.27 27.37
CA LEU A 12 34.27 22.12 25.99
C LEU A 12 33.93 20.65 25.64
N VAL A 13 34.76 19.70 26.07
CA VAL A 13 34.51 18.26 25.89
C VAL A 13 33.31 17.81 26.71
N LEU A 14 33.16 18.31 27.94
CA LEU A 14 32.03 17.99 28.80
C LEU A 14 30.70 18.53 28.24
N LEU A 15 30.69 19.67 27.56
CA LEU A 15 29.52 20.25 26.90
C LEU A 15 29.06 19.44 25.66
N ILE A 16 29.97 18.77 24.97
CA ILE A 16 29.66 17.95 23.78
C ILE A 16 29.05 16.60 24.19
N THR A 17 29.38 16.07 25.38
CA THR A 17 28.97 14.74 25.80
C THR A 17 27.54 14.62 26.38
N ILE A 18 26.84 15.72 26.65
CA ILE A 18 25.53 15.69 27.36
C ILE A 18 24.33 15.58 26.39
N SER A 19 24.53 15.67 25.07
CA SER A 19 23.42 15.61 24.10
C SER A 19 23.03 14.21 23.63
N SER A 20 23.64 13.14 24.15
CA SER A 20 23.37 11.77 23.70
C SER A 20 22.50 10.98 24.68
N CYS A 21 21.24 11.39 24.83
CA CYS A 21 20.13 10.55 25.28
C CYS A 21 18.83 11.14 24.73
N SER A 22 18.61 11.02 23.42
CA SER A 22 17.27 11.14 22.86
C SER A 22 16.53 9.84 23.18
N ASN A 23 15.52 9.90 24.04
CA ASN A 23 14.50 8.85 24.06
C ASN A 23 13.78 8.92 22.71
N ASN A 24 14.12 8.01 21.79
CA ASN A 24 13.50 7.91 20.46
C ASN A 24 12.05 7.40 20.56
N ASN A 25 11.21 8.07 21.33
CA ASN A 25 9.78 7.81 21.37
C ASN A 25 9.17 8.49 20.16
N LEU A 26 9.11 7.77 19.04
CA LEU A 26 8.34 8.21 17.88
C LEU A 26 6.87 8.37 18.30
N THR A 27 6.21 9.44 17.84
CA THR A 27 4.75 9.49 17.90
C THR A 27 4.16 8.36 17.04
N PRO A 28 2.91 7.93 17.26
CA PRO A 28 2.26 6.95 16.40
C PRO A 28 2.33 7.33 14.91
N ASP A 29 2.08 8.59 14.58
CA ASP A 29 2.17 9.10 13.21
C ASP A 29 3.60 8.98 12.66
N GLN A 30 4.61 9.36 13.46
CA GLN A 30 6.01 9.20 13.06
C GLN A 30 6.39 7.72 12.89
N LEU A 31 5.86 6.83 13.72
CA LEU A 31 6.09 5.40 13.56
C LEU A 31 5.47 4.89 12.26
N ALA A 32 4.22 5.24 11.99
CA ALA A 32 3.51 4.81 10.79
C ALA A 32 4.17 5.33 9.51
N GLN A 33 4.53 6.62 9.48
CA GLN A 33 5.17 7.26 8.33
C GLN A 33 6.58 6.74 8.04
N ASN A 34 7.27 6.16 9.04
CA ASN A 34 8.62 5.60 8.89
C ASN A 34 8.64 4.06 8.74
N ALA A 35 7.51 3.39 8.92
CA ALA A 35 7.40 1.94 8.82
C ALA A 35 6.95 1.53 7.42
N LEU A 36 7.33 0.32 7.00
CA LEU A 36 6.69 -0.34 5.86
C LEU A 36 5.36 -0.94 6.35
N ILE A 37 4.24 -0.33 5.96
CA ILE A 37 2.89 -0.81 6.28
C ILE A 37 2.31 -1.52 5.06
N ILE A 38 1.89 -2.76 5.29
CA ILE A 38 1.25 -3.62 4.32
C ILE A 38 -0.12 -3.99 4.87
N ASP A 39 -1.17 -3.72 4.11
CA ASP A 39 -2.50 -4.26 4.39
C ASP A 39 -2.73 -5.45 3.46
N THR A 40 -3.04 -6.61 4.02
CA THR A 40 -3.18 -7.85 3.25
C THR A 40 -4.56 -8.04 2.64
N HIS A 41 -5.52 -7.14 2.87
CA HIS A 41 -6.88 -7.31 2.35
C HIS A 41 -7.70 -6.01 2.30
N ILE A 42 -7.86 -5.45 1.10
CA ILE A 42 -8.69 -4.26 0.85
C ILE A 42 -9.69 -4.51 -0.29
N ASP A 43 -10.98 -4.27 -0.02
CA ASP A 43 -12.12 -4.53 -0.91
C ASP A 43 -12.52 -3.35 -1.83
N THR A 44 -11.65 -2.37 -2.01
CA THR A 44 -11.90 -1.26 -2.95
C THR A 44 -12.24 -1.73 -4.38
N PRO A 45 -11.57 -2.75 -4.96
CA PRO A 45 -11.89 -3.20 -6.32
C PRO A 45 -13.34 -3.60 -6.54
N ILE A 46 -13.94 -4.38 -5.62
CA ILE A 46 -15.33 -4.82 -5.78
C ILE A 46 -16.32 -3.64 -5.70
N ARG A 47 -16.00 -2.58 -4.94
CA ARG A 47 -16.81 -1.35 -4.90
C ARG A 47 -16.80 -0.64 -6.25
N LEU A 48 -15.63 -0.51 -6.87
CA LEU A 48 -15.49 0.12 -8.20
C LEU A 48 -16.16 -0.71 -9.30
N VAL A 49 -15.99 -2.03 -9.26
CA VAL A 49 -16.71 -2.93 -10.19
C VAL A 49 -18.22 -2.79 -10.00
N ALA A 50 -18.73 -2.73 -8.77
CA ALA A 50 -20.16 -2.53 -8.53
C ALA A 50 -20.68 -1.20 -9.13
N GLN A 51 -19.91 -0.11 -9.04
CA GLN A 51 -20.24 1.17 -9.68
C GLN A 51 -20.32 1.05 -11.22
N LYS A 52 -19.34 0.35 -11.82
CA LYS A 52 -19.36 0.04 -13.27
C LYS A 52 -20.65 -0.67 -13.67
N TYR A 53 -21.05 -1.72 -12.94
CA TYR A 53 -22.27 -2.47 -13.21
C TYR A 53 -23.55 -1.67 -12.95
N GLN A 54 -23.49 -0.66 -12.07
CA GLN A 54 -24.58 0.30 -11.85
C GLN A 54 -24.66 1.38 -12.93
N ASN A 55 -23.71 1.43 -13.88
CA ASN A 55 -23.57 2.46 -14.90
C ASN A 55 -23.51 3.88 -14.32
N ILE A 56 -22.78 4.03 -13.22
CA ILE A 56 -22.44 5.32 -12.63
C ILE A 56 -20.95 5.61 -12.79
N ASP A 57 -20.58 6.87 -12.61
CA ASP A 57 -19.18 7.27 -12.66
C ASP A 57 -18.38 6.53 -11.59
N LEU A 58 -17.19 6.08 -11.95
CA LEU A 58 -16.27 5.42 -11.02
C LEU A 58 -15.65 6.46 -10.11
N ASP A 59 -15.59 6.14 -8.82
CA ASP A 59 -14.81 6.97 -7.88
C ASP A 59 -13.33 6.95 -8.24
N ASP A 60 -12.71 8.13 -8.22
CA ASP A 60 -11.27 8.29 -8.46
C ASP A 60 -10.50 8.11 -7.15
N ILE A 61 -9.98 6.89 -6.95
CA ILE A 61 -9.21 6.54 -5.75
C ILE A 61 -7.83 7.22 -5.68
N SER A 62 -7.39 7.96 -6.70
CA SER A 62 -6.23 8.86 -6.58
C SER A 62 -6.56 10.14 -5.81
N GLY A 63 -7.84 10.51 -5.75
CA GLY A 63 -8.39 11.61 -4.95
C GLY A 63 -9.14 11.13 -3.71
N GLU A 64 -9.80 12.05 -3.00
CA GLU A 64 -10.63 11.70 -1.84
C GLU A 64 -11.94 11.04 -2.28
N THR A 65 -12.31 9.95 -1.62
CA THR A 65 -13.57 9.21 -1.86
C THR A 65 -14.29 8.94 -0.53
N ASP A 66 -15.53 8.43 -0.60
CA ASP A 66 -16.24 7.89 0.58
C ASP A 66 -15.85 6.42 0.88
N PHE A 67 -14.75 5.93 0.31
CA PHE A 67 -14.25 4.58 0.56
C PHE A 67 -13.29 4.58 1.75
N ASP A 68 -13.02 3.42 2.33
CA ASP A 68 -12.03 3.31 3.42
C ASP A 68 -10.60 3.46 2.92
N PHE A 69 -10.36 3.11 1.65
CA PHE A 69 -9.10 3.35 0.95
C PHE A 69 -9.29 4.39 -0.15
N ASP A 70 -8.42 5.38 -0.13
CA ASP A 70 -8.01 6.20 -1.28
C ASP A 70 -6.57 6.66 -1.06
N TYR A 71 -5.94 7.23 -2.09
CA TYR A 71 -4.55 7.67 -2.02
C TYR A 71 -4.31 8.73 -0.91
N PRO A 72 -5.12 9.78 -0.76
CA PRO A 72 -4.94 10.75 0.34
C PRO A 72 -4.95 10.09 1.73
N LYS A 73 -5.90 9.19 1.99
CA LYS A 73 -5.97 8.44 3.26
C LYS A 73 -4.79 7.49 3.43
N ALA A 74 -4.38 6.79 2.37
CA ALA A 74 -3.24 5.87 2.40
C ALA A 74 -1.95 6.60 2.77
N VAL A 75 -1.68 7.74 2.11
CA VAL A 75 -0.51 8.58 2.41
C VAL A 75 -0.59 9.15 3.83
N ALA A 76 -1.73 9.70 4.23
CA ALA A 76 -1.91 10.24 5.58
C ALA A 76 -1.71 9.18 6.67
N GLY A 77 -2.17 7.94 6.43
CA GLY A 77 -2.02 6.80 7.33
C GLY A 77 -0.65 6.11 7.27
N GLY A 78 0.18 6.41 6.28
CA GLY A 78 1.49 5.78 6.07
C GLY A 78 1.43 4.38 5.42
N LEU A 79 0.28 4.00 4.85
CA LEU A 79 0.15 2.74 4.11
C LEU A 79 1.05 2.77 2.87
N ASN A 80 1.75 1.67 2.58
CA ASN A 80 2.63 1.59 1.41
C ASN A 80 2.19 0.54 0.39
N LEU A 81 1.62 -0.58 0.86
CA LEU A 81 1.24 -1.70 0.02
C LEU A 81 -0.10 -2.32 0.44
N PRO A 82 -1.23 -1.86 -0.13
CA PRO A 82 -2.47 -2.62 -0.12
C PRO A 82 -2.39 -3.87 -1.01
N PHE A 83 -2.90 -4.98 -0.49
CA PHE A 83 -3.35 -6.12 -1.27
C PHE A 83 -4.83 -5.92 -1.59
N PHE A 84 -5.09 -5.55 -2.83
CA PHE A 84 -6.44 -5.43 -3.35
C PHE A 84 -7.05 -6.81 -3.58
N SER A 85 -8.18 -7.05 -2.91
CA SER A 85 -8.93 -8.29 -3.02
C SER A 85 -9.57 -8.37 -4.40
N ILE A 86 -9.15 -9.35 -5.19
CA ILE A 86 -9.88 -9.79 -6.38
C ILE A 86 -10.95 -10.77 -5.88
N TYR A 87 -11.98 -10.20 -5.25
CA TYR A 87 -13.06 -10.95 -4.64
C TYR A 87 -14.09 -11.39 -5.69
N VAL A 88 -14.37 -12.69 -5.71
CA VAL A 88 -15.39 -13.26 -6.61
C VAL A 88 -16.55 -13.84 -5.78
N PRO A 89 -17.77 -13.27 -5.89
CA PRO A 89 -18.95 -13.77 -5.20
C PRO A 89 -19.22 -15.25 -5.53
N ALA A 90 -19.42 -16.07 -4.50
CA ALA A 90 -19.60 -17.53 -4.65
C ALA A 90 -20.71 -17.95 -5.62
N ARG A 91 -21.76 -17.12 -5.81
CA ARG A 91 -22.83 -17.40 -6.79
C ARG A 91 -22.30 -17.55 -8.23
N LEU A 92 -21.23 -16.85 -8.58
CA LEU A 92 -20.65 -16.84 -9.93
C LEU A 92 -19.98 -18.18 -10.29
N GLU A 93 -19.68 -19.03 -9.29
CA GLU A 93 -19.19 -20.38 -9.55
C GLU A 93 -20.28 -21.22 -10.23
N ALA A 94 -21.51 -21.19 -9.68
CA ALA A 94 -22.64 -21.91 -10.25
C ALA A 94 -23.07 -21.35 -11.61
N GLU A 95 -22.81 -20.06 -11.85
CA GLU A 95 -23.09 -19.39 -13.13
C GLU A 95 -21.98 -19.67 -14.18
N GLY A 96 -20.81 -20.15 -13.76
CA GLY A 96 -19.67 -20.41 -14.65
C GLY A 96 -19.00 -19.12 -15.16
N THR A 97 -19.11 -18.01 -14.43
CA THR A 97 -18.61 -16.68 -14.83
C THR A 97 -17.51 -16.16 -13.90
N SER A 98 -17.01 -16.99 -12.98
CA SER A 98 -16.01 -16.60 -11.99
C SER A 98 -14.70 -16.12 -12.61
N PHE A 99 -14.20 -16.82 -13.64
CA PHE A 99 -12.96 -16.46 -14.31
C PHE A 99 -13.07 -15.10 -15.02
N GLU A 100 -14.15 -14.90 -15.78
CA GLU A 100 -14.38 -13.66 -16.53
C GLU A 100 -14.52 -12.46 -15.58
N PHE A 101 -15.25 -12.62 -14.49
CA PHE A 101 -15.43 -11.57 -13.48
C PHE A 101 -14.12 -11.20 -12.78
N ALA A 102 -13.27 -12.18 -12.44
CA ALA A 102 -11.95 -11.92 -11.84
C ALA A 102 -11.05 -11.12 -12.78
N ASN A 103 -10.98 -11.51 -14.06
CA ASN A 103 -10.18 -10.79 -15.05
C ASN A 103 -10.71 -9.38 -15.31
N GLU A 104 -12.03 -9.18 -15.35
CA GLU A 104 -12.61 -7.84 -15.48
C GLU A 104 -12.21 -6.91 -14.33
N MET A 105 -12.18 -7.43 -13.10
CA MET A 105 -11.76 -6.66 -11.93
C MET A 105 -10.27 -6.31 -11.98
N ILE A 106 -9.43 -7.27 -12.40
CA ILE A 106 -7.99 -7.04 -12.59
C ILE A 106 -7.77 -5.98 -13.67
N ASP A 107 -8.41 -6.11 -14.83
CA ASP A 107 -8.29 -5.16 -15.94
C ASP A 107 -8.74 -3.75 -15.49
N LEU A 108 -9.83 -3.65 -14.72
CA LEU A 108 -10.27 -2.37 -14.18
C LEU A 108 -9.19 -1.74 -13.30
N MET A 109 -8.62 -2.52 -12.39
CA MET A 109 -7.61 -2.02 -11.47
C MET A 109 -6.28 -1.70 -12.18
N ASP A 110 -5.83 -2.52 -13.12
CA ASP A 110 -4.63 -2.26 -13.91
C ASP A 110 -4.78 -0.96 -14.70
N ASN A 111 -5.94 -0.71 -15.32
CA ASN A 111 -6.22 0.56 -15.99
C ASN A 111 -6.15 1.76 -15.03
N ILE A 112 -6.69 1.64 -13.81
CA ILE A 112 -6.63 2.71 -12.81
C ILE A 112 -5.19 2.99 -12.39
N ILE A 113 -4.40 1.94 -12.14
CA ILE A 113 -2.98 2.07 -11.74
C ILE A 113 -2.18 2.73 -12.87
N ASP A 114 -2.29 2.22 -14.10
CA ASP A 114 -1.54 2.71 -15.25
C ASP A 114 -1.92 4.16 -15.62
N SER A 115 -3.15 4.57 -15.31
CA SER A 115 -3.62 5.96 -15.54
C SER A 115 -3.14 6.93 -14.47
N ASN A 116 -2.62 6.45 -13.34
CA ASN A 116 -2.27 7.23 -12.16
C ASN A 116 -0.82 6.94 -11.67
N PRO A 117 0.20 7.02 -12.53
CA PRO A 117 1.57 6.61 -12.20
C PRO A 117 2.27 7.51 -11.17
N ASP A 118 1.74 8.73 -10.95
CA ASP A 118 2.23 9.64 -9.91
C ASP A 118 1.82 9.19 -8.50
N TYR A 119 0.84 8.27 -8.39
CA TYR A 119 0.22 7.83 -7.14
C TYR A 119 0.43 6.34 -6.88
N PHE A 120 0.38 5.53 -7.94
CA PHE A 120 0.30 4.08 -7.86
C PHE A 120 1.32 3.40 -8.77
N PHE A 121 1.73 2.20 -8.37
CA PHE A 121 2.41 1.25 -9.25
C PHE A 121 2.04 -0.18 -8.86
N LYS A 122 2.00 -1.09 -9.83
CA LYS A 122 1.79 -2.51 -9.57
C LYS A 122 3.08 -3.14 -9.04
N VAL A 123 3.00 -3.89 -7.95
CA VAL A 123 4.17 -4.57 -7.37
C VAL A 123 4.45 -5.86 -8.12
N ASP A 124 5.73 -6.10 -8.43
CA ASP A 124 6.24 -7.39 -8.87
C ASP A 124 7.46 -7.83 -8.02
N THR A 125 7.98 -9.02 -8.32
CA THR A 125 9.10 -9.63 -7.57
C THR A 125 10.45 -8.91 -7.72
N SER A 126 10.57 -7.96 -8.65
CA SER A 126 11.79 -7.17 -8.86
C SER A 126 11.86 -5.92 -7.98
N ILE A 127 10.75 -5.52 -7.34
CA ILE A 127 10.66 -4.27 -6.61
C ILE A 127 11.11 -4.44 -5.15
N TYR A 128 12.09 -3.64 -4.74
CA TYR A 128 12.49 -3.53 -3.34
C TYR A 128 11.61 -2.54 -2.58
N LEU A 129 10.69 -3.07 -1.78
CA LEU A 129 9.68 -2.28 -1.04
C LEU A 129 10.24 -1.51 0.17
N GLY A 130 11.44 -1.84 0.64
CA GLY A 130 12.01 -1.26 1.87
C GLY A 130 12.27 0.26 1.80
N ASN A 131 12.23 0.84 0.60
CA ASN A 131 12.38 2.28 0.41
C ASN A 131 11.05 3.04 0.31
N LEU A 132 9.89 2.37 0.24
CA LEU A 132 8.60 3.04 0.06
C LEU A 132 8.18 4.00 1.18
N PRO A 133 8.51 3.76 2.47
CA PRO A 133 8.14 4.68 3.54
C PRO A 133 8.61 6.12 3.22
N GLY A 134 7.67 7.07 3.27
CA GLY A 134 7.92 8.49 2.99
C GLY A 134 7.98 8.91 1.51
N GLN A 135 7.75 8.02 0.54
CA GLN A 135 7.77 8.37 -0.90
C GLN A 135 6.44 8.94 -1.43
N ASN A 136 5.36 8.92 -0.64
CA ASN A 136 4.01 9.26 -1.09
C ASN A 136 3.62 8.50 -2.38
N LEU A 137 4.09 7.26 -2.51
CA LEU A 137 3.82 6.39 -3.64
C LEU A 137 3.34 5.05 -3.09
N ILE A 138 2.21 4.57 -3.62
CA ILE A 138 1.54 3.37 -3.11
C ILE A 138 1.76 2.23 -4.09
N GLY A 139 2.45 1.18 -3.64
CA GLY A 139 2.53 -0.07 -4.39
C GLY A 139 1.21 -0.81 -4.25
N ILE A 140 0.71 -1.45 -5.30
CA ILE A 140 -0.49 -2.27 -5.24
C ILE A 140 -0.14 -3.71 -5.58
N ALA A 141 -0.55 -4.63 -4.71
CA ALA A 141 -0.53 -6.06 -4.97
C ALA A 141 -1.97 -6.57 -5.13
N TYR A 142 -2.14 -7.69 -5.83
CA TYR A 142 -3.42 -8.38 -5.92
C TYR A 142 -3.42 -9.64 -5.06
N GLY A 143 -4.55 -9.89 -4.40
CA GLY A 143 -4.83 -11.13 -3.70
C GLY A 143 -6.13 -11.74 -4.23
N MET A 144 -6.09 -12.98 -4.71
CA MET A 144 -7.29 -13.68 -5.13
C MET A 144 -8.08 -14.14 -3.90
N GLU A 145 -9.33 -13.66 -3.76
CA GLU A 145 -10.25 -14.13 -2.73
C GLU A 145 -11.35 -14.96 -3.39
N ASN A 146 -11.42 -16.24 -2.97
CA ASN A 146 -12.14 -17.35 -3.58
C ASN A 146 -11.35 -18.04 -4.73
N GLY A 147 -11.38 -19.38 -4.73
CA GLY A 147 -10.71 -20.21 -5.74
C GLY A 147 -11.57 -20.52 -6.97
N SER A 148 -12.85 -20.13 -6.99
CA SER A 148 -13.74 -20.38 -8.14
C SER A 148 -13.23 -19.83 -9.48
N PRO A 149 -12.49 -18.71 -9.54
CA PRO A 149 -11.91 -18.24 -10.80
C PRO A 149 -10.84 -19.17 -11.38
N LEU A 150 -10.34 -20.15 -10.63
CA LEU A 150 -9.41 -21.15 -11.17
C LEU A 150 -10.12 -22.28 -11.92
N GLU A 151 -11.44 -22.43 -11.76
CA GLU A 151 -12.26 -23.44 -12.44
C GLU A 151 -11.70 -24.88 -12.39
N GLY A 152 -10.93 -25.23 -11.35
CA GLY A 152 -10.24 -26.52 -11.22
C GLY A 152 -9.01 -26.71 -12.12
N LYS A 153 -8.53 -25.66 -12.79
CA LYS A 153 -7.37 -25.64 -13.70
C LYS A 153 -6.20 -24.92 -13.03
N ILE A 154 -5.21 -25.68 -12.57
CA ILE A 154 -3.98 -25.15 -11.93
C ILE A 154 -3.24 -24.14 -12.81
N GLY A 155 -3.34 -24.25 -14.14
CA GLY A 155 -2.71 -23.29 -15.07
C GLY A 155 -3.22 -21.86 -14.94
N GLU A 156 -4.43 -21.64 -14.42
CA GLU A 156 -4.99 -20.31 -14.21
C GLU A 156 -4.35 -19.59 -13.02
N CYS A 157 -3.66 -20.30 -12.11
CA CYS A 157 -2.91 -19.67 -11.01
C CYS A 157 -1.82 -18.69 -11.51
N THR A 158 -1.24 -18.92 -12.69
CA THR A 158 -0.19 -18.05 -13.25
C THR A 158 -0.75 -16.73 -13.79
N ILE A 159 -2.06 -16.63 -14.02
CA ILE A 159 -2.72 -15.40 -14.48
C ILE A 159 -2.87 -14.40 -13.31
N PHE A 160 -2.91 -14.92 -12.08
CA PHE A 160 -3.20 -14.17 -10.85
C PHE A 160 -1.97 -13.98 -9.95
N SER A 161 -0.77 -14.27 -10.47
CA SER A 161 0.52 -14.23 -9.75
C SER A 161 1.47 -13.19 -10.29
#